data_AF-A0A149PFS1-F1
#
_entry.id   AF-A0A149PFS1-F1
#
_cell.length_a   1.000
_cell.length_b   1.000
_cell.length_c   1.000
_cell.angle_alpha   90.00
_cell.angle_beta   90.00
_cell.angle_gamma   90.00
#
_symmetry.space_group_name_H-M   'P 1'
#
loop_
_entity.id
_entity.type
_entity.pdbx_description
1 polymer ?
#
loop_
_entity_poly.entity_id
_entity_poly.type
_entity_poly.pdbx_seq_one_letter_code
_entity_poly.pdbx_strand_id
1 'polypeptide(L)'
;MLRRWRMQPANSMTDATTTRDTSTCLNATRKTLRTVFGISRLRPGQQDVIRSVLERRDTLAVVPTGAGKSLWYQLPALHLDGWTLVVSPLIALLKD
;
A
#
# COMPACT_ATOMS: atom_id res chain seq x y z
N MET A 1 9.52 10.31 19.13
CA MET A 1 10.38 9.21 18.68
C MET A 1 10.11 8.97 17.19
N LEU A 2 10.75 9.75 16.31
CA LEU A 2 10.48 9.73 14.86
C LEU A 2 11.13 8.48 14.24
N ARG A 3 10.33 7.48 13.85
CA ARG A 3 10.82 6.36 13.04
C ARG A 3 11.05 6.86 11.62
N ARG A 4 12.30 7.21 11.31
CA ARG A 4 12.73 7.63 9.97
C ARG A 4 12.64 6.45 9.02
N TRP A 5 11.57 6.40 8.24
CA TRP A 5 11.42 5.47 7.12
C TRP A 5 12.46 5.81 6.05
N ARG A 6 13.52 5.00 5.95
CA ARG A 6 14.51 5.10 4.88
C ARG A 6 13.93 4.39 3.65
N MET A 7 13.20 5.11 2.82
CA MET A 7 12.77 4.62 1.51
C MET A 7 14.01 4.51 0.61
N GLN A 8 14.29 3.30 0.11
CA GLN A 8 15.22 3.13 -1.00
C GLN A 8 14.53 3.66 -2.26
N PRO A 9 15.18 4.52 -3.07
CA PRO A 9 14.60 4.96 -4.32
C PRO A 9 14.35 3.73 -5.20
N ALA A 10 13.10 3.56 -5.64
CA ALA A 10 12.77 2.60 -6.67
C ALA A 10 13.63 2.91 -7.90
N ASN A 11 14.27 1.87 -8.45
CA ASN A 11 15.23 1.94 -9.53
C ASN A 11 14.86 2.96 -10.62
N SER A 12 15.90 3.69 -11.03
CA SER A 12 15.95 4.55 -12.21
C SER A 12 15.29 3.92 -13.44
N MET A 13 14.30 4.63 -13.98
CA MET A 13 14.08 4.88 -15.40
C MET A 13 14.54 3.77 -16.36
N THR A 14 13.65 2.82 -16.66
CA THR A 14 13.48 2.23 -18.00
C THR A 14 12.18 1.43 -18.07
N ASP A 15 11.44 1.75 -19.13
CA ASP A 15 10.48 0.96 -19.88
C ASP A 15 8.98 0.96 -19.57
N ALA A 16 8.25 1.27 -20.63
CA ALA A 16 6.81 1.35 -20.73
C ALA A 16 6.19 -0.06 -20.73
N THR A 17 4.96 -0.15 -20.24
CA THR A 17 4.03 -1.26 -20.53
C THR A 17 4.53 -2.66 -20.14
N THR A 18 4.91 -2.87 -18.88
CA THR A 18 4.84 -4.23 -18.32
C THR A 18 3.46 -4.43 -17.71
N THR A 19 2.58 -5.12 -18.43
CA THR A 19 1.36 -5.72 -17.86
C THR A 19 1.82 -6.75 -16.82
N ARG A 20 2.12 -6.31 -15.59
CA ARG A 20 2.45 -7.22 -14.49
C ARG A 20 1.21 -8.06 -14.24
N ASP A 21 1.33 -9.36 -14.43
CA ASP A 21 0.30 -10.33 -14.07
C ASP A 21 -0.15 -10.09 -12.61
N THR A 22 -1.45 -9.84 -12.43
CA THR A 22 -2.08 -9.57 -11.12
C THR A 22 -1.75 -10.66 -10.11
N SER A 23 -1.59 -11.91 -10.55
CA SER A 23 -1.22 -13.06 -9.73
C SER A 23 0.17 -12.90 -9.10
N THR A 24 1.12 -12.38 -9.87
CA THR A 24 2.50 -12.12 -9.42
C THR A 24 2.54 -10.94 -8.45
N CYS A 25 1.80 -9.87 -8.73
CA CYS A 25 1.69 -8.71 -7.85
C CYS A 25 1.09 -9.08 -6.48
N LEU A 26 0.06 -9.94 -6.46
CA LEU A 26 -0.58 -10.37 -5.22
C LEU A 26 0.34 -11.26 -4.36
N ASN A 27 1.17 -12.11 -4.99
CA ASN A 27 2.17 -12.90 -4.28
C ASN A 27 3.29 -12.02 -3.70
N ALA A 28 3.78 -11.04 -4.46
CA ALA A 28 4.72 -10.03 -3.97
C ALA A 28 4.12 -9.26 -2.78
N THR A 29 2.85 -8.89 -2.87
CA THR A 29 2.09 -8.22 -1.82
C THR A 29 2.04 -9.04 -0.52
N ARG A 30 1.78 -10.35 -0.62
CA ARG A 30 1.79 -11.26 0.56
C ARG A 30 3.16 -11.35 1.21
N LYS A 31 4.24 -11.34 0.42
CA LYS A 31 5.61 -11.33 0.94
C LYS A 31 5.87 -10.05 1.73
N THR A 32 5.60 -8.89 1.13
CA THR A 32 5.74 -7.57 1.79
C THR A 32 4.91 -7.49 3.08
N LEU A 33 3.68 -7.99 3.04
CA LEU A 33 2.79 -8.03 4.21
C LEU A 33 3.42 -8.73 5.41
N ARG A 34 4.11 -9.86 5.17
CA ARG A 34 4.83 -10.59 6.22
C ARG A 34 6.15 -9.91 6.61
N THR A 35 6.97 -9.52 5.64
CA THR A 35 8.35 -9.08 5.92
C THR A 35 8.45 -7.64 6.40
N VAL A 36 7.57 -6.76 5.93
CA VAL A 36 7.59 -5.32 6.27
C VAL A 36 6.61 -5.02 7.40
N PHE A 37 5.41 -5.59 7.35
CA PHE A 37 4.34 -5.27 8.30
C PHE A 37 4.17 -6.32 9.41
N GLY A 38 4.79 -7.50 9.31
CA GLY A 38 4.65 -8.57 10.30
C GLY A 38 3.23 -9.16 10.35
N ILE A 39 2.42 -8.98 9.30
CA ILE A 39 1.01 -9.40 9.26
C ILE A 39 0.89 -10.71 8.49
N SER A 40 0.25 -11.71 9.09
CA SER A 40 0.07 -13.04 8.48
C SER A 40 -1.06 -13.07 7.45
N ARG A 41 -2.11 -12.27 7.67
CA ARG A 41 -3.30 -12.24 6.81
C ARG A 41 -3.98 -10.87 6.83
N LEU A 42 -4.49 -10.45 5.68
CA LEU A 42 -5.36 -9.28 5.57
C LEU A 42 -6.70 -9.53 6.27
N ARG A 43 -7.25 -8.48 6.88
CA ARG A 43 -8.62 -8.49 7.42
C ARG A 43 -9.65 -8.52 6.28
N PRO A 44 -10.90 -8.94 6.54
CA PRO A 44 -11.98 -8.83 5.57
C PRO A 44 -12.09 -7.40 5.01
N GLY A 45 -12.34 -7.28 3.69
CA GLY A 45 -12.45 -6.00 2.97
C GLY A 45 -11.13 -5.33 2.60
N GLN A 46 -10.03 -5.57 3.33
CA GLN A 46 -8.71 -5.02 2.97
C GLN A 46 -8.23 -5.52 1.61
N GLN A 47 -8.43 -6.82 1.35
CA GLN A 47 -7.96 -7.45 0.12
C GLN A 47 -8.61 -6.83 -1.13
N ASP A 48 -9.89 -6.51 -1.07
CA ASP A 48 -10.64 -6.00 -2.22
C ASP A 48 -10.22 -4.57 -2.56
N VAL A 49 -10.01 -3.73 -1.54
CA VAL A 49 -9.53 -2.36 -1.77
C VAL A 49 -8.06 -2.33 -2.18
N ILE A 50 -7.19 -3.11 -1.53
CA ILE A 50 -5.79 -3.21 -1.95
C ILE A 50 -5.70 -3.67 -3.40
N ARG A 51 -6.47 -4.69 -3.80
CA ARG A 51 -6.52 -5.17 -5.18
C ARG A 51 -6.99 -4.06 -6.12
N SER A 52 -8.08 -3.36 -5.79
CA SER A 52 -8.61 -2.28 -6.61
C SER A 52 -7.59 -1.17 -6.85
N VAL A 53 -6.85 -0.78 -5.81
CA VAL A 53 -5.78 0.23 -5.91
C VAL A 53 -4.58 -0.29 -6.73
N LEU A 54 -4.17 -1.54 -6.53
CA LEU A 54 -3.09 -2.18 -7.32
C LEU A 54 -3.46 -2.28 -8.81
N GLU A 55 -4.74 -2.45 -9.12
CA GLU A 55 -5.29 -2.44 -10.47
C GLU A 55 -5.54 -1.02 -11.01
N ARG A 56 -5.05 0.01 -10.30
CA ARG A 56 -5.13 1.43 -10.67
C ARG A 56 -6.55 1.94 -10.89
N ARG A 57 -7.52 1.43 -10.12
CA ARG A 57 -8.90 1.92 -10.14
C ARG A 57 -9.18 2.95 -9.04
N ASP A 58 -9.98 3.94 -9.37
CA ASP A 58 -10.56 4.86 -8.40
C ASP A 58 -11.38 4.08 -7.37
N THR A 59 -11.04 4.23 -6.10
CA THR A 59 -11.58 3.38 -5.03
C THR A 59 -11.99 4.23 -3.82
N LEU A 60 -13.29 4.18 -3.49
CA LEU A 60 -13.83 4.74 -2.25
C LEU A 60 -14.06 3.61 -1.24
N ALA A 61 -13.43 3.73 -0.06
CA ALA A 61 -13.54 2.75 1.01
C ALA A 61 -14.22 3.36 2.23
N VAL A 62 -15.38 2.84 2.62
CA VAL A 62 -16.06 3.20 3.87
C VAL A 62 -15.74 2.14 4.91
N VAL A 63 -15.05 2.54 5.97
CA VAL A 63 -14.44 1.64 6.94
C VAL A 63 -14.61 2.15 8.37
N PRO A 64 -14.93 1.30 9.36
CA PRO A 64 -15.04 1.73 10.75
C PRO A 64 -13.68 2.20 11.28
N THR A 65 -13.69 3.04 12.31
CA THR A 65 -12.47 3.42 13.03
C THR A 65 -11.75 2.17 13.55
N GLY A 66 -10.41 2.21 13.61
CA GLY A 66 -9.62 1.04 14.03
C GLY A 66 -9.51 -0.11 13.00
N ALA A 67 -10.11 0.00 11.81
CA ALA A 67 -9.99 -1.01 10.73
C ALA A 67 -8.58 -1.12 10.10
N GLY A 68 -7.59 -0.40 10.63
CA GLY A 68 -6.22 -0.42 10.13
C GLY A 68 -6.08 0.21 8.74
N LYS A 69 -6.72 1.38 8.52
CA LYS A 69 -6.77 2.09 7.23
C LYS A 69 -5.38 2.36 6.65
N SER A 70 -4.37 2.53 7.49
CA SER A 70 -3.00 2.80 7.08
C SER A 70 -2.45 1.75 6.12
N LEU A 71 -2.75 0.47 6.37
CA LEU A 71 -2.31 -0.62 5.49
C LEU A 71 -2.92 -0.54 4.09
N TRP A 72 -4.11 0.06 3.96
CA TRP A 72 -4.87 0.11 2.71
C TRP A 72 -4.15 0.95 1.66
N TYR A 73 -3.44 2.00 2.06
CA TYR A 73 -2.63 2.83 1.16
C TYR A 73 -1.13 2.53 1.25
N GLN A 74 -0.61 2.11 2.42
CA GLN A 74 0.81 1.81 2.58
C GLN A 74 1.26 0.58 1.78
N LEU A 75 0.45 -0.47 1.73
CA LEU A 75 0.82 -1.68 1.02
C LEU A 75 0.86 -1.46 -0.50
N PRO A 76 -0.18 -0.87 -1.15
CA PRO A 76 -0.10 -0.53 -2.57
C PRO A 76 1.02 0.46 -2.91
N ALA A 77 1.33 1.41 -2.02
CA ALA A 77 2.41 2.37 -2.22
C ALA A 77 3.80 1.74 -2.43
N LEU A 78 4.02 0.52 -1.92
CA LEU A 78 5.27 -0.22 -2.09
C LEU A 78 5.32 -1.05 -3.38
N HIS A 79 4.18 -1.22 -4.06
CA HIS A 79 4.03 -2.10 -5.22
C HIS A 79 3.69 -1.35 -6.51
N LEU A 80 3.21 -0.11 -6.39
CA LEU A 80 3.00 0.80 -7.49
C LEU A 80 4.25 1.65 -7.73
N ASP A 81 4.57 1.86 -9.00
CA ASP A 81 5.66 2.76 -9.36
C ASP A 81 5.26 4.22 -9.13
N GLY A 82 6.20 5.05 -8.68
CA GLY A 82 5.98 6.47 -8.42
C GLY A 82 5.77 6.81 -6.94
N TRP A 83 5.09 7.93 -6.67
CA TRP A 83 4.88 8.46 -5.33
C TRP A 83 3.43 8.27 -4.88
N THR A 84 3.25 7.90 -3.62
CA THR A 84 1.92 7.91 -2.98
C THR A 84 1.78 9.14 -2.09
N LEU A 85 0.80 9.99 -2.40
CA LEU A 85 0.44 11.15 -1.59
C LEU A 85 -0.71 10.78 -0.64
N VAL A 86 -0.49 10.96 0.66
CA VAL A 86 -1.53 10.76 1.68
C VAL A 86 -1.90 12.13 2.26
N VAL A 87 -3.17 12.49 2.15
CA VAL A 87 -3.70 13.74 2.69
C VAL A 87 -4.52 13.42 3.94
N SER A 88 -4.17 14.06 5.06
CA SER A 88 -4.93 13.98 6.32
C SER A 88 -5.30 15.39 6.77
N PRO A 89 -6.55 15.63 7.21
CA PRO A 89 -6.98 16.94 7.68
C PRO A 89 -6.35 17.33 9.03
N LEU A 90 -5.86 16.35 9.80
CA LEU A 90 -5.30 16.58 11.14
C LEU A 90 -3.85 16.11 11.21
N ILE A 91 -2.95 17.03 11.58
CA ILE A 91 -1.52 16.74 11.80
C ILE A 91 -1.33 15.72 12.92
N ALA A 92 -2.21 15.70 13.92
CA ALA A 92 -2.16 14.77 15.04
C ALA A 92 -2.20 13.30 14.59
N LEU A 93 -2.93 12.98 13.51
CA LEU A 93 -3.07 11.62 12.99
C LEU A 93 -1.86 11.13 12.18
N LEU A 94 -0.91 12.00 11.85
CA LEU A 94 0.30 11.64 11.08
C LEU A 94 1.48 11.27 11.97
N LYS A 95 1.40 11.55 13.28
CA LYS A 95 2.49 11.34 14.24
C LYS A 95 2.42 10.02 15.01
N ASP A 96 1.31 9.30 14.89
CA ASP A 96 1.10 7.95 15.45
C ASP A 96 1.51 6.87 14.44
#